data_AF-A0A1Y1ZTC9-F1
#
_entry.id   AF-A0A1Y1ZTC9-F1
#
_cell.length_a   1.000
_cell.length_b   1.000
_cell.length_c   1.000
_cell.angle_alpha   90.00
_cell.angle_beta   90.00
_cell.angle_gamma   90.00
#
_symmetry.space_group_name_H-M   'P 1'
#
loop_
_entity.id
_entity.type
_entity.pdbx_description
1 polymer ?
#
loop_
_entity_poly.entity_id
_entity_poly.type
_entity_poly.pdbx_seq_one_letter_code
_entity_poly.pdbx_strand_id
1 'polypeptide(L)'
;PVILRGSFRTTPAISKWFTPFPSKKGVSAFHNLNAEYLSQNGDTIVPLELTRSDSFERFEAPLSLLLSHIKSSQDSSTGLYLAQCSLADLPQGLRDDLPTPALIKRVGRGDIYGSSLWLGRPPTRTPLHRDPNPNIFVQLAGKKVVRLMKPEQGEWLYQRLRVGDGHSTMRGEEMMVGAEMERLEAAVWRDEGIVDKHVQGYEAELGSGDGLFIPLAWWHAVKGFGKGVNASVNWWFR
;
A
#
# COMPACT_ATOMS: atom_id res chain seq x y z
N PRO A 1 -8.96 1.71 14.74
CA PRO A 1 -7.75 2.13 13.99
C PRO A 1 -7.19 3.40 14.63
N VAL A 2 -5.88 3.63 14.54
CA VAL A 2 -5.23 4.81 15.12
C VAL A 2 -4.15 5.30 14.18
N ILE A 3 -4.10 6.61 13.91
CA ILE A 3 -3.00 7.23 13.16
C ILE A 3 -1.86 7.58 14.12
N LEU A 4 -0.67 7.07 13.83
CA LEU A 4 0.57 7.33 14.55
C LEU A 4 1.34 8.42 13.80
N ARG A 5 0.90 9.67 13.96
CA ARG A 5 1.42 10.83 13.21
C ARG A 5 2.91 11.03 13.46
N GLY A 6 3.69 11.07 12.38
CA GLY A 6 5.14 11.30 12.41
C GLY A 6 5.98 10.32 13.23
N SER A 7 5.40 9.23 13.74
CA SER A 7 6.06 8.31 14.66
C SER A 7 7.17 7.48 13.99
N PHE A 8 7.22 7.48 12.65
CA PHE A 8 8.14 6.70 11.83
C PHE A 8 9.05 7.57 10.97
N ARG A 9 9.17 8.87 11.25
CA ARG A 9 10.01 9.81 10.48
C ARG A 9 11.50 9.42 10.44
N THR A 10 11.96 8.64 11.41
CA THR A 10 13.35 8.20 11.54
C THR A 10 13.62 6.84 10.90
N THR A 11 12.62 6.22 10.24
CA THR A 11 12.83 4.97 9.49
C THR A 11 13.89 5.21 8.40
N PRO A 12 15.04 4.49 8.42
CA PRO A 12 16.18 4.81 7.54
C PRO A 12 15.84 4.82 6.05
N ALA A 13 14.93 3.95 5.60
CA ALA A 13 14.44 3.93 4.22
C ALA A 13 13.91 5.29 3.75
N ILE A 14 13.29 6.09 4.63
CA ILE A 14 12.74 7.40 4.26
C ILE A 14 13.83 8.33 3.72
N SER A 15 14.97 8.42 4.43
CA SER A 15 16.08 9.30 4.05
C SER A 15 17.03 8.67 3.05
N LYS A 16 17.16 7.34 3.04
CA LYS A 16 18.10 6.64 2.15
C LYS A 16 17.52 6.40 0.77
N TRP A 17 16.24 6.01 0.67
CA TRP A 17 15.64 5.56 -0.58
C TRP A 17 14.95 6.68 -1.35
N PHE A 18 14.71 7.82 -0.70
CA PHE A 18 13.88 8.88 -1.26
C PHE A 18 14.50 10.26 -1.03
N THR A 19 14.22 11.17 -1.96
CA THR A 19 14.55 12.60 -1.82
C THR A 19 13.27 13.43 -1.92
N PRO A 20 13.08 14.47 -1.10
CA PRO A 20 11.90 15.33 -1.21
C PRO A 20 11.80 15.95 -2.60
N PHE A 21 10.59 16.01 -3.15
CA PHE A 21 10.35 16.70 -4.42
C PHE A 21 10.65 18.20 -4.25
N PRO A 22 11.28 18.88 -5.22
CA PRO A 22 11.49 20.32 -5.13
C PRO A 22 10.15 21.05 -5.02
N SER A 23 10.02 21.94 -4.03
CA SER A 23 8.83 22.77 -3.83
C SER A 23 9.23 24.22 -3.58
N LYS A 24 8.54 25.15 -4.25
CA LYS A 24 8.78 26.60 -4.12
C LYS A 24 8.45 27.15 -2.72
N LYS A 25 7.79 26.39 -1.85
CA LYS A 25 7.30 26.82 -0.52
C LYS A 25 7.87 26.01 0.66
N GLY A 26 8.97 25.28 0.48
CA GLY A 26 9.55 24.40 1.52
C GLY A 26 9.16 22.92 1.38
N VAL A 27 9.27 22.14 2.47
CA VAL A 27 9.18 20.65 2.50
C VAL A 27 8.02 20.11 1.65
N SER A 28 8.34 19.30 0.63
CA SER A 28 7.35 18.65 -0.21
C SER A 28 6.81 17.36 0.42
N ALA A 29 5.52 17.11 0.27
CA ALA A 29 4.90 15.83 0.65
C ALA A 29 5.19 14.69 -0.34
N PHE A 30 5.73 15.01 -1.52
CA PHE A 30 6.06 14.07 -2.57
C PHE A 30 7.55 13.82 -2.62
N HIS A 31 7.95 12.70 -3.20
CA HIS A 31 9.33 12.25 -3.18
C HIS A 31 9.75 11.73 -4.56
N ASN A 32 11.04 11.89 -4.87
CA ASN A 32 11.71 11.15 -5.93
C ASN A 32 12.41 9.93 -5.34
N LEU A 33 12.72 8.95 -6.18
CA LEU A 33 13.61 7.86 -5.79
C LEU A 33 15.05 8.35 -5.68
N ASN A 34 15.74 7.93 -4.62
CA ASN A 34 17.19 7.85 -4.62
C ASN A 34 17.61 6.61 -5.42
N ALA A 35 17.66 6.79 -6.73
CA ALA A 35 17.92 5.68 -7.61
C ALA A 35 19.34 5.15 -7.54
N GLU A 36 20.32 5.97 -7.17
CA GLU A 36 21.71 5.56 -6.98
C GLU A 36 21.83 4.55 -5.84
N TYR A 37 21.12 4.80 -4.73
CA TYR A 37 21.08 3.87 -3.60
C TYR A 37 20.39 2.55 -3.96
N LEU A 38 19.19 2.63 -4.54
CA LEU A 38 18.38 1.44 -4.83
C LEU A 38 18.93 0.60 -5.98
N SER A 39 19.62 1.20 -6.96
CA SER A 39 20.20 0.47 -8.09
C SER A 39 21.31 -0.49 -7.67
N GLN A 40 21.92 -0.30 -6.49
CA GLN A 40 22.91 -1.24 -5.94
C GLN A 40 22.32 -2.64 -5.71
N ASN A 41 20.99 -2.74 -5.57
CA ASN A 41 20.25 -3.99 -5.41
C ASN A 41 19.34 -4.26 -6.63
N GLY A 42 19.64 -3.67 -7.79
CA GLY A 42 18.79 -3.71 -8.98
C GLY A 42 18.50 -5.11 -9.53
N ASP A 43 19.40 -6.07 -9.30
CA ASP A 43 19.25 -7.46 -9.76
C ASP A 43 18.38 -8.32 -8.83
N THR A 44 17.95 -7.77 -7.69
CA THR A 44 17.05 -8.47 -6.76
C THR A 44 15.74 -8.78 -7.46
N ILE A 45 15.37 -10.06 -7.49
CA ILE A 45 14.07 -10.49 -8.02
C ILE A 45 12.98 -10.13 -7.02
N VAL A 46 11.97 -9.41 -7.49
CA VAL A 46 10.85 -8.92 -6.68
C VAL A 46 9.52 -9.20 -7.38
N PRO A 47 8.42 -9.40 -6.62
CA PRO A 47 7.10 -9.54 -7.20
C PRO A 47 6.60 -8.17 -7.68
N LEU A 48 6.17 -8.12 -8.94
CA LEU A 48 5.61 -6.95 -9.59
C LEU A 48 4.19 -7.25 -10.08
N GLU A 49 3.35 -6.23 -9.99
CA GLU A 49 2.01 -6.17 -10.55
C GLU A 49 2.02 -5.17 -11.71
N LEU A 50 1.62 -5.65 -12.89
CA LEU A 50 1.41 -4.86 -14.08
C LEU A 50 -0.08 -4.64 -14.27
N THR A 51 -0.50 -3.38 -14.26
CA THR A 51 -1.89 -2.99 -14.53
C THR A 51 -1.96 -2.21 -15.84
N ARG A 52 -2.83 -2.63 -16.73
CA ARG A 52 -3.22 -1.92 -17.96
C ARG A 52 -4.72 -1.64 -17.92
N SER A 53 -5.25 -0.94 -18.91
CA SER A 53 -6.67 -0.55 -18.95
C SER A 53 -7.65 -1.73 -18.85
N ASP A 54 -7.26 -2.92 -19.30
CA ASP A 54 -8.12 -4.10 -19.46
C ASP A 54 -7.54 -5.37 -18.80
N SER A 55 -6.34 -5.30 -18.24
CA SER A 55 -5.60 -6.47 -17.79
C SER A 55 -4.76 -6.18 -16.55
N PHE A 56 -4.58 -7.23 -15.76
CA PHE A 56 -3.72 -7.27 -14.59
C PHE A 56 -2.87 -8.54 -14.69
N GLU A 57 -1.60 -8.44 -14.33
CA GLU A 57 -0.69 -9.57 -14.31
C GLU A 57 0.27 -9.43 -13.13
N ARG A 58 0.55 -10.56 -12.46
CA ARG A 58 1.59 -10.65 -11.43
C ARG A 58 2.73 -11.54 -11.93
N PHE A 59 3.95 -11.05 -11.79
CA PHE A 59 5.16 -11.77 -12.22
C PHE A 59 6.36 -11.37 -11.34
N GLU A 60 7.45 -12.13 -11.46
CA GLU A 60 8.71 -11.81 -10.79
C GLU A 60 9.71 -11.22 -11.79
N ALA A 61 10.41 -10.16 -11.38
CA ALA A 61 11.43 -9.53 -12.22
C ALA A 61 12.47 -8.77 -11.38
N PRO A 62 13.63 -8.42 -11.96
CA PRO A 62 14.61 -7.58 -11.30
C PRO A 62 14.02 -6.23 -10.87
N LEU A 63 14.37 -5.76 -9.66
CA LEU A 63 13.99 -4.46 -9.12
C LEU A 63 14.34 -3.31 -10.07
N SER A 64 15.43 -3.45 -10.84
CA SER A 64 15.86 -2.49 -11.85
C SER A 64 14.79 -2.19 -12.91
N LEU A 65 13.90 -3.15 -13.21
CA LEU A 65 12.76 -2.93 -14.12
C LEU A 65 11.81 -1.89 -13.54
N LEU A 66 11.42 -2.06 -12.27
CA LEU A 66 10.57 -1.09 -11.57
C LEU A 66 11.27 0.27 -11.44
N LEU A 67 12.55 0.31 -11.05
CA LEU A 67 13.29 1.57 -10.90
C LEU A 67 13.36 2.33 -12.23
N SER A 68 13.57 1.63 -13.34
CA SER A 68 13.59 2.20 -14.69
C SER A 68 12.21 2.74 -15.08
N HIS A 69 11.15 1.97 -14.83
CA HIS A 69 9.77 2.41 -15.06
C HIS A 69 9.41 3.66 -14.23
N ILE A 70 9.86 3.72 -12.97
CA ILE A 70 9.59 4.88 -12.12
C ILE A 70 10.29 6.14 -12.68
N LYS A 71 11.50 5.99 -13.21
CA LYS A 71 12.27 7.09 -13.84
C LYS A 71 11.70 7.53 -15.18
N SER A 72 11.23 6.60 -16.00
CA SER A 72 10.71 6.93 -17.34
C SER A 72 9.43 7.74 -17.21
N SER A 73 9.53 9.06 -17.35
CA SER A 73 8.38 9.93 -17.48
C SER A 73 7.78 9.76 -18.88
N GLN A 74 6.59 9.15 -19.00
CA GLN A 74 5.50 9.69 -19.86
C GLN A 74 4.31 8.76 -20.07
N ASP A 75 4.38 7.46 -19.83
CA ASP A 75 3.21 6.61 -20.10
C ASP A 75 2.33 6.44 -18.86
N SER A 76 1.07 6.85 -18.97
CA SER A 76 0.04 6.67 -17.95
C SER A 76 -0.87 5.47 -18.22
N SER A 77 -0.69 4.80 -19.36
CA SER A 77 -1.50 3.64 -19.77
C SER A 77 -1.14 2.36 -19.00
N THR A 78 0.05 2.31 -18.41
CA THR A 78 0.61 1.14 -17.76
C THR A 78 1.14 1.50 -16.38
N GLY A 79 0.62 0.84 -15.35
CA GLY A 79 1.13 0.92 -13.98
C GLY A 79 1.97 -0.30 -13.64
N LEU A 80 3.19 -0.08 -13.15
CA LEU A 80 4.02 -1.14 -12.58
C LEU A 80 4.20 -0.89 -11.08
N TYR A 81 3.88 -1.89 -10.27
CA TYR A 81 3.86 -1.78 -8.82
C TYR A 81 4.54 -2.97 -8.16
N LEU A 82 5.54 -2.72 -7.30
CA LEU A 82 5.99 -3.74 -6.37
C LEU A 82 4.97 -3.83 -5.25
N ALA A 83 4.37 -5.00 -5.12
CA ALA A 83 3.26 -5.26 -4.21
C ALA A 83 3.51 -6.55 -3.44
N GLN A 84 3.16 -6.54 -2.15
CA GLN A 84 3.29 -7.69 -1.26
C GLN A 84 4.71 -8.33 -1.26
N CYS A 85 5.77 -7.57 -1.53
CA CYS A 85 7.14 -8.07 -1.49
C CYS A 85 7.54 -8.32 -0.05
N SER A 86 7.76 -9.57 0.34
CA SER A 86 8.16 -9.91 1.70
C SER A 86 9.46 -9.21 2.04
N LEU A 87 9.53 -8.58 3.23
CA LEU A 87 10.81 -8.01 3.65
C LEU A 87 11.88 -9.09 3.76
N ALA A 88 11.53 -10.33 4.10
CA ALA A 88 12.49 -11.44 4.22
C ALA A 88 13.21 -11.77 2.89
N ASP A 89 12.58 -11.45 1.76
CA ASP A 89 13.11 -11.72 0.42
C ASP A 89 14.04 -10.61 -0.06
N LEU A 90 14.09 -9.47 0.65
CA LEU A 90 14.97 -8.36 0.31
C LEU A 90 16.44 -8.62 0.76
N PRO A 91 17.43 -8.10 0.03
CA PRO A 91 18.82 -8.06 0.46
C PRO A 91 18.96 -7.43 1.85
N GLN A 92 19.94 -7.89 2.63
CA GLN A 92 20.13 -7.47 4.03
C GLN A 92 20.19 -5.94 4.18
N GLY A 93 20.91 -5.24 3.31
CA GLY A 93 21.02 -3.78 3.38
C GLY A 93 19.68 -3.05 3.25
N LEU A 94 18.76 -3.54 2.40
CA LEU A 94 17.41 -2.98 2.29
C LEU A 94 16.53 -3.38 3.47
N ARG A 95 16.70 -4.60 4.02
CA ARG A 95 15.99 -5.04 5.23
C ARG A 95 16.35 -4.19 6.45
N ASP A 96 17.63 -3.87 6.61
CA ASP A 96 18.13 -3.07 7.74
C ASP A 96 17.55 -1.64 7.74
N ASP A 97 17.10 -1.15 6.59
CA ASP A 97 16.47 0.16 6.45
C ASP A 97 14.99 0.18 6.85
N LEU A 98 14.39 -1.00 7.08
CA LEU A 98 12.99 -1.20 7.44
C LEU A 98 12.87 -1.97 8.76
N PRO A 99 13.39 -1.43 9.88
CA PRO A 99 13.34 -2.11 11.17
C PRO A 99 11.90 -2.32 11.62
N THR A 100 11.64 -3.48 12.24
CA THR A 100 10.34 -3.78 12.84
C THR A 100 9.97 -2.71 13.88
N PRO A 101 8.77 -2.11 13.82
CA PRO A 101 8.30 -1.16 14.82
C PRO A 101 8.41 -1.69 16.24
N ALA A 102 9.12 -0.97 17.12
CA ALA A 102 9.28 -1.35 18.53
C ALA A 102 7.94 -1.46 19.29
N LEU A 103 6.88 -0.78 18.81
CA LEU A 103 5.53 -0.93 19.34
C LEU A 103 5.04 -2.38 19.27
N ILE A 104 5.35 -3.12 18.20
CA ILE A 104 4.83 -4.49 18.00
C ILE A 104 5.28 -5.41 19.13
N LYS A 105 6.53 -5.27 19.60
CA LYS A 105 7.04 -6.04 20.75
C LYS A 105 6.27 -5.80 22.06
N ARG A 106 5.42 -4.78 22.12
CA ARG A 106 4.65 -4.36 23.30
C ARG A 106 3.15 -4.60 23.14
N VAL A 107 2.69 -5.17 22.03
CA VAL A 107 1.27 -5.43 21.74
C VAL A 107 1.07 -6.85 21.24
N GLY A 108 -0.02 -7.51 21.65
CA GLY A 108 -0.29 -8.90 21.28
C GLY A 108 0.74 -9.88 21.87
N ARG A 109 1.04 -10.93 21.12
CA ARG A 109 2.18 -11.85 21.37
C ARG A 109 3.51 -11.23 20.97
N GLY A 110 3.49 -10.21 20.12
CA GLY A 110 4.67 -9.44 19.72
C GLY A 110 5.53 -10.11 18.65
N ASP A 111 5.04 -11.20 18.04
CA ASP A 111 5.65 -11.84 16.89
C ASP A 111 5.08 -11.32 15.55
N ILE A 112 5.94 -11.30 14.54
CA ILE A 112 5.58 -10.87 13.18
C ILE A 112 5.06 -12.08 12.41
N TYR A 113 3.79 -12.01 12.00
CA TYR A 113 3.20 -12.96 11.08
C TYR A 113 3.75 -12.80 9.66
N GLY A 114 3.93 -11.55 9.25
CA GLY A 114 4.48 -11.21 7.94
C GLY A 114 4.73 -9.71 7.81
N SER A 115 5.50 -9.34 6.79
CA SER A 115 5.79 -7.94 6.49
C SER A 115 6.00 -7.76 5.00
N SER A 116 5.47 -6.68 4.44
CA SER A 116 5.56 -6.42 3.00
C SER A 116 5.93 -4.98 2.67
N LEU A 117 6.79 -4.82 1.68
CA LEU A 117 7.07 -3.58 1.01
C LEU A 117 6.09 -3.35 -0.15
N TRP A 118 5.75 -2.10 -0.37
CA TRP A 118 4.98 -1.64 -1.51
C TRP A 118 5.64 -0.41 -2.12
N LEU A 119 5.85 -0.40 -3.44
CA LEU A 119 6.60 0.67 -4.12
C LEU A 119 6.14 0.85 -5.57
N GLY A 120 5.84 2.09 -5.96
CA GLY A 120 5.63 2.43 -7.36
C GLY A 120 5.13 3.85 -7.56
N ARG A 121 4.71 4.16 -8.79
CA ARG A 121 4.20 5.49 -9.12
C ARG A 121 2.72 5.62 -8.81
N PRO A 122 2.27 6.74 -8.21
CA PRO A 122 0.86 7.06 -8.19
C PRO A 122 0.30 7.23 -9.62
N PRO A 123 -0.99 6.90 -9.86
CA PRO A 123 -1.91 6.33 -8.88
C PRO A 123 -1.59 4.87 -8.53
N THR A 124 -1.62 4.54 -7.23
CA THR A 124 -1.51 3.15 -6.75
C THR A 124 -2.81 2.78 -6.06
N ARG A 125 -3.20 1.52 -6.12
CA ARG A 125 -4.48 1.07 -5.56
C ARG A 125 -4.36 -0.32 -4.96
N THR A 126 -4.96 -0.48 -3.79
CA THR A 126 -5.30 -1.78 -3.21
C THR A 126 -6.81 -1.76 -2.93
N PRO A 127 -7.60 -2.57 -3.65
CA PRO A 127 -9.05 -2.66 -3.48
C PRO A 127 -9.48 -3.00 -2.04
N LEU A 128 -10.78 -2.89 -1.77
CA LEU A 128 -11.35 -3.18 -0.47
C LEU A 128 -11.11 -4.64 -0.08
N HIS A 129 -10.46 -4.87 1.07
CA HIS A 129 -10.18 -6.19 1.61
C HIS A 129 -10.04 -6.12 3.13
N ARG A 130 -9.79 -7.27 3.77
CA ARG A 130 -9.45 -7.37 5.19
C ARG A 130 -8.30 -8.34 5.40
N ASP A 131 -7.54 -8.11 6.47
CA ASP A 131 -6.39 -8.92 6.83
C ASP A 131 -6.71 -9.92 7.95
N PRO A 132 -6.02 -11.08 8.00
CA PRO A 132 -6.21 -12.10 9.04
C PRO A 132 -5.53 -11.75 10.37
N ASN A 133 -4.74 -10.67 10.41
CA ASN A 133 -4.02 -10.20 11.60
C ASN A 133 -4.06 -8.67 11.66
N PRO A 134 -3.95 -8.07 12.87
CA PRO A 134 -3.68 -6.64 13.02
C PRO A 134 -2.44 -6.20 12.22
N ASN A 135 -2.45 -4.96 11.75
CA ASN A 135 -1.44 -4.44 10.82
C ASN A 135 -0.94 -3.06 11.28
N ILE A 136 0.38 -2.86 11.28
CA ILE A 136 1.00 -1.54 11.31
C ILE A 136 1.40 -1.18 9.88
N PHE A 137 0.63 -0.29 9.26
CA PHE A 137 0.95 0.32 7.98
C PHE A 137 1.80 1.56 8.20
N VAL A 138 2.93 1.71 7.52
CA VAL A 138 3.78 2.91 7.58
C VAL A 138 3.99 3.47 6.19
N GLN A 139 3.71 4.77 6.02
CA GLN A 139 3.98 5.48 4.78
C GLN A 139 5.43 5.96 4.76
N LEU A 140 6.21 5.49 3.78
CA LEU A 140 7.62 5.85 3.62
C LEU A 140 7.79 7.08 2.73
N ALA A 141 7.07 7.12 1.60
CA ALA A 141 7.18 8.17 0.61
C ALA A 141 5.84 8.47 -0.05
N GLY A 142 5.60 9.73 -0.41
CA GLY A 142 4.38 10.16 -1.08
C GLY A 142 3.18 10.29 -0.13
N LYS A 143 1.98 10.14 -0.69
CA LYS A 143 0.71 10.24 0.03
C LYS A 143 -0.21 9.07 -0.32
N LYS A 144 -0.77 8.45 0.71
CA LYS A 144 -1.85 7.47 0.59
C LYS A 144 -3.06 7.88 1.42
N VAL A 145 -4.24 7.60 0.89
CA VAL A 145 -5.51 7.65 1.63
C VAL A 145 -5.95 6.22 1.87
N VAL A 146 -6.37 5.95 3.10
CA VAL A 146 -6.93 4.67 3.51
C VAL A 146 -8.37 4.90 3.95
N ARG A 147 -9.32 4.22 3.31
CA ARG A 147 -10.71 4.16 3.77
C ARG A 147 -10.90 2.87 4.54
N LEU A 148 -11.47 2.97 5.75
CA LEU A 148 -11.62 1.85 6.68
C LEU A 148 -13.08 1.70 7.11
N MET A 149 -13.51 0.47 7.31
CA MET A 149 -14.84 0.14 7.83
C MET A 149 -14.71 -0.90 8.94
N LYS A 150 -15.65 -0.85 9.90
CA LYS A 150 -15.76 -1.92 10.90
C LYS A 150 -16.05 -3.27 10.20
N PRO A 151 -15.68 -4.40 10.83
CA PRO A 151 -15.88 -5.73 10.25
C PRO A 151 -17.31 -5.95 9.71
N GLU A 152 -18.33 -5.58 10.48
CA GLU A 152 -19.74 -5.80 10.13
C GLU A 152 -20.18 -4.94 8.94
N GLN A 153 -19.71 -3.69 8.88
CA GLN A 153 -20.06 -2.74 7.83
C GLN A 153 -19.40 -3.07 6.50
N GLY A 154 -18.12 -3.44 6.54
CA GLY A 154 -17.40 -3.86 5.34
C GLY A 154 -17.90 -5.22 4.82
N GLU A 155 -18.23 -6.16 5.71
CA GLU A 155 -18.81 -7.45 5.31
C GLU A 155 -20.19 -7.24 4.68
N TRP A 156 -21.05 -6.40 5.27
CA TRP A 156 -22.34 -6.05 4.68
C TRP A 156 -22.18 -5.47 3.26
N LEU A 157 -21.23 -4.53 3.09
CA LEU A 157 -20.98 -3.91 1.79
C LEU A 157 -20.46 -4.95 0.78
N TYR A 158 -19.52 -5.78 1.19
CA TYR A 158 -18.94 -6.84 0.37
C TYR A 158 -20.01 -7.81 -0.14
N GLN A 159 -20.83 -8.35 0.78
CA GLN A 159 -21.89 -9.32 0.47
C GLN A 159 -22.94 -8.78 -0.52
N ARG A 160 -23.17 -7.47 -0.52
CA ARG A 160 -24.14 -6.82 -1.41
C ARG A 160 -23.59 -6.55 -2.81
N LEU A 161 -22.28 -6.40 -2.95
CA LEU A 161 -21.62 -6.01 -4.20
C LEU A 161 -20.90 -7.17 -4.89
N ARG A 162 -20.64 -8.25 -4.16
CA ARG A 162 -19.99 -9.45 -4.71
C ARG A 162 -20.76 -10.03 -5.89
N VAL A 163 -20.02 -10.64 -6.81
CA VAL A 163 -20.54 -11.30 -8.00
C VAL A 163 -20.36 -12.81 -7.82
N GLY A 164 -21.46 -13.51 -7.50
CA GLY A 164 -21.44 -14.95 -7.28
C GLY A 164 -20.89 -15.36 -5.90
N ASP A 165 -20.30 -16.56 -5.81
CA ASP A 165 -19.82 -17.18 -4.57
C ASP A 165 -18.44 -16.67 -4.10
N GLY A 166 -18.10 -15.41 -4.40
CA GLY A 166 -16.84 -14.79 -3.99
C GLY A 166 -16.58 -14.89 -2.48
N HIS A 167 -15.31 -15.08 -2.12
CA HIS A 167 -14.86 -15.24 -0.74
C HIS A 167 -14.44 -13.91 -0.12
N SER A 168 -14.92 -13.55 1.08
CA SER A 168 -14.56 -12.29 1.74
C SER A 168 -13.11 -12.17 2.24
N THR A 169 -12.26 -13.13 1.86
CA THR A 169 -10.82 -13.21 2.17
C THR A 169 -9.93 -12.92 0.96
N MET A 170 -10.47 -12.35 -0.12
CA MET A 170 -9.67 -12.00 -1.31
C MET A 170 -8.51 -11.08 -0.95
N ARG A 171 -7.31 -11.46 -1.37
CA ARG A 171 -6.04 -10.77 -1.06
C ARG A 171 -5.06 -10.78 -2.24
N GLY A 172 -5.48 -11.29 -3.41
CA GLY A 172 -4.63 -11.51 -4.58
C GLY A 172 -5.17 -10.89 -5.87
N GLU A 173 -4.94 -11.56 -6.98
CA GLU A 173 -5.34 -11.13 -8.31
C GLU A 173 -6.86 -11.01 -8.47
N GLU A 174 -7.61 -11.86 -7.75
CA GLU A 174 -9.06 -11.93 -7.81
C GLU A 174 -9.77 -10.63 -7.37
N MET A 175 -9.14 -9.82 -6.51
CA MET A 175 -9.67 -8.51 -6.11
C MET A 175 -9.29 -7.39 -7.08
N MET A 176 -8.35 -7.63 -8.01
CA MET A 176 -7.77 -6.59 -8.87
C MET A 176 -8.52 -6.38 -10.18
N VAL A 177 -9.37 -7.33 -10.59
CA VAL A 177 -10.07 -7.32 -11.88
C VAL A 177 -11.55 -7.67 -11.74
N GLY A 178 -12.33 -7.41 -12.80
CA GLY A 178 -13.71 -7.85 -12.93
C GLY A 178 -14.75 -6.94 -12.27
N ALA A 179 -16.02 -7.29 -12.47
CA ALA A 179 -17.16 -6.46 -12.07
C ALA A 179 -17.29 -6.29 -10.54
N GLU A 180 -16.87 -7.27 -9.75
CA GLU A 180 -16.85 -7.17 -8.28
C GLU A 180 -15.89 -6.07 -7.83
N MET A 181 -14.67 -6.05 -8.37
CA MET A 181 -13.67 -5.01 -8.12
C MET A 181 -14.21 -3.62 -8.49
N GLU A 182 -14.83 -3.47 -9.66
CA GLU A 182 -15.37 -2.18 -10.13
C GLU A 182 -16.51 -1.66 -9.25
N ARG A 183 -17.42 -2.55 -8.83
CA ARG A 183 -18.53 -2.20 -7.93
C ARG A 183 -18.05 -1.78 -6.55
N LEU A 184 -17.10 -2.54 -5.97
CA LEU A 184 -16.49 -2.20 -4.69
C LEU A 184 -15.70 -0.89 -4.79
N GLU A 185 -15.01 -0.66 -5.91
CA GLU A 185 -14.29 0.58 -6.16
C GLU A 185 -15.22 1.80 -6.21
N ALA A 186 -16.30 1.68 -6.97
CA ALA A 186 -17.31 2.71 -7.08
C ALA A 186 -17.90 2.99 -5.71
N ALA A 187 -18.36 1.97 -4.99
CA ALA A 187 -18.91 2.13 -3.65
C ALA A 187 -17.94 2.78 -2.65
N VAL A 188 -16.68 2.33 -2.62
CA VAL A 188 -15.72 2.82 -1.62
C VAL A 188 -15.20 4.19 -1.94
N TRP A 189 -15.04 4.57 -3.22
CA TRP A 189 -14.33 5.79 -3.61
C TRP A 189 -15.16 6.83 -4.35
N ARG A 190 -16.27 6.44 -4.97
CA ARG A 190 -17.14 7.34 -5.73
C ARG A 190 -18.43 7.49 -4.93
N ASP A 191 -18.78 8.73 -4.59
CA ASP A 191 -20.03 9.04 -3.89
C ASP A 191 -21.22 8.94 -4.86
N GLU A 192 -21.37 7.78 -5.51
CA GLU A 192 -22.34 7.51 -6.59
C GLU A 192 -23.69 7.03 -6.03
N GLY A 193 -23.96 7.22 -4.73
CA GLY A 193 -25.22 6.81 -4.10
C GLY A 193 -25.46 5.29 -4.04
N ILE A 194 -24.45 4.48 -4.38
CA ILE A 194 -24.49 3.00 -4.28
C ILE A 194 -24.40 2.56 -2.81
N VAL A 195 -23.72 3.36 -1.98
CA VAL A 195 -23.58 3.09 -0.55
C VAL A 195 -24.76 3.68 0.20
N ASP A 196 -25.60 2.79 0.70
CA ASP A 196 -26.65 3.13 1.65
C ASP A 196 -26.06 3.96 2.82
N LYS A 197 -26.81 4.96 3.30
CA LYS A 197 -26.44 5.86 4.41
C LYS A 197 -26.03 5.13 5.70
N HIS A 198 -26.24 3.81 5.75
CA HIS A 198 -25.93 2.91 6.84
C HIS A 198 -24.45 2.45 6.93
N VAL A 199 -23.67 2.51 5.84
CA VAL A 199 -22.24 2.16 5.90
C VAL A 199 -21.43 3.37 6.35
N GLN A 200 -21.03 3.35 7.61
CA GLN A 200 -20.11 4.35 8.15
C GLN A 200 -18.67 3.86 7.97
N GLY A 201 -17.81 4.76 7.54
CA GLY A 201 -16.39 4.49 7.38
C GLY A 201 -15.55 5.60 8.01
N TYR A 202 -14.25 5.34 8.08
CA TYR A 202 -13.23 6.30 8.45
C TYR A 202 -12.29 6.51 7.29
N GLU A 203 -11.79 7.73 7.12
CA GLU A 203 -10.76 8.04 6.14
C GLU A 203 -9.50 8.52 6.87
N ALA A 204 -8.34 8.02 6.44
CA ALA A 204 -7.04 8.39 6.97
C ALA A 204 -6.11 8.79 5.82
N GLU A 205 -5.72 10.07 5.78
CA GLU A 205 -4.63 10.53 4.93
C GLU A 205 -3.28 10.31 5.62
N LEU A 206 -2.32 9.70 4.94
CA LEU A 206 -0.99 9.37 5.45
C LEU A 206 0.09 10.00 4.55
N GLY A 207 1.01 10.72 5.17
CA GLY A 207 2.25 11.20 4.52
C GLY A 207 3.48 10.48 5.06
N SER A 208 4.64 10.74 4.45
CA SER A 208 5.92 10.15 4.88
C SER A 208 6.15 10.29 6.40
N GLY A 209 6.45 9.15 7.04
CA GLY A 209 6.69 9.03 8.48
C GLY A 209 5.43 8.84 9.33
N ASP A 210 4.24 8.88 8.74
CA ASP A 210 3.01 8.51 9.43
C ASP A 210 2.82 6.99 9.44
N GLY A 211 2.30 6.48 10.56
CA GLY A 211 1.80 5.11 10.66
C GLY A 211 0.29 5.05 10.84
N LEU A 212 -0.30 3.90 10.53
CA LEU A 212 -1.69 3.57 10.76
C LEU A 212 -1.79 2.17 11.36
N PHE A 213 -2.35 2.07 12.55
CA PHE A 213 -2.77 0.81 13.13
C PHE A 213 -4.14 0.41 12.57
N ILE A 214 -4.19 -0.71 11.86
CA ILE A 214 -5.41 -1.32 11.34
C ILE A 214 -5.73 -2.55 12.22
N PRO A 215 -6.86 -2.54 12.96
CA PRO A 215 -7.21 -3.66 13.82
C PRO A 215 -7.58 -4.90 13.02
N LEU A 216 -7.55 -6.06 13.68
CA LEU A 216 -7.96 -7.35 13.11
C LEU A 216 -9.34 -7.25 12.43
N ALA A 217 -9.46 -7.86 11.25
CA ALA A 217 -10.68 -7.96 10.46
C ALA A 217 -11.30 -6.63 9.98
N TRP A 218 -10.64 -5.48 10.20
CA TRP A 218 -11.10 -4.23 9.64
C TRP A 218 -10.95 -4.22 8.13
N TRP A 219 -12.04 -3.89 7.45
CA TRP A 219 -12.04 -3.70 6.01
C TRP A 219 -11.36 -2.40 5.66
N HIS A 220 -10.53 -2.42 4.62
CA HIS A 220 -9.82 -1.24 4.18
C HIS A 220 -9.50 -1.28 2.69
N ALA A 221 -9.52 -0.10 2.08
CA ALA A 221 -9.04 0.13 0.72
C ALA A 221 -7.99 1.24 0.76
N VAL A 222 -7.00 1.16 -0.11
CA VAL A 222 -5.85 2.07 -0.11
C VAL A 222 -5.68 2.68 -1.50
N LYS A 223 -5.48 3.99 -1.56
CA LYS A 223 -5.06 4.68 -2.79
C LYS A 223 -3.89 5.60 -2.54
N GLY A 224 -2.89 5.53 -3.41
CA GLY A 224 -1.79 6.50 -3.44
C GLY A 224 -1.99 7.51 -4.56
N PHE A 225 -1.76 8.78 -4.28
CA PHE A 225 -1.97 9.88 -5.23
C PHE A 225 -0.76 10.80 -5.32
N GLY A 226 -0.79 11.72 -6.28
CA GLY A 226 0.18 12.81 -6.42
C GLY A 226 1.30 12.53 -7.41
N LYS A 227 2.49 13.08 -7.14
CA LYS A 227 3.65 13.03 -8.05
C LYS A 227 4.79 12.21 -7.46
N GLY A 228 5.73 11.81 -8.32
CA GLY A 228 6.93 11.10 -7.92
C GLY A 228 6.62 9.64 -7.57
N VAL A 229 7.05 9.20 -6.40
CA VAL A 229 6.90 7.82 -5.92
C VAL A 229 6.00 7.73 -4.69
N ASN A 230 5.26 6.62 -4.59
CA ASN A 230 4.56 6.19 -3.39
C ASN A 230 5.20 4.92 -2.85
N ALA A 231 5.51 4.92 -1.56
CA ALA A 231 6.08 3.76 -0.88
C ALA A 231 5.49 3.59 0.51
N SER A 232 5.18 2.35 0.88
CA SER A 232 4.70 1.98 2.20
C SER A 232 5.22 0.61 2.60
N VAL A 233 5.21 0.33 3.89
CA VAL A 233 5.59 -0.96 4.46
C VAL A 233 4.57 -1.37 5.51
N ASN A 234 4.31 -2.68 5.58
CA ASN A 234 3.36 -3.28 6.49
C ASN A 234 4.03 -4.29 7.39
N TRP A 235 3.53 -4.38 8.62
CA TRP A 235 3.82 -5.47 9.55
C TRP A 235 2.53 -6.01 10.12
N TRP A 236 2.22 -7.26 9.77
CA TRP A 236 1.14 -8.03 10.38
C TRP A 236 1.68 -8.79 11.58
N PHE A 237 1.01 -8.71 12.71
CA PHE A 237 1.51 -9.25 13.98
C PHE A 237 0.40 -9.98 14.76
N ARG A 238 0.81 -10.82 15.71
CA ARG A 238 -0.08 -11.59 16.59
C ARG A 238 0.05 -11.14 18.04
#